data_AF-A0A6C9QGF4-F1
#
_entry.id   AF-A0A6C9QGF4-F1
#
_cell.length_a   1.000
_cell.length_b   1.000
_cell.length_c   1.000
_cell.angle_alpha   90.00
_cell.angle_beta   90.00
_cell.angle_gamma   90.00
#
_symmetry.space_group_name_H-M   'P 1'
#
loop_
_entity.id
_entity.type
_entity.pdbx_description
1 polymer ?
#
loop_
_entity_poly.entity_id
_entity_poly.type
_entity_poly.pdbx_seq_one_letter_code
_entity_poly.pdbx_strand_id
1 'polypeptide(L)'
;MSVPLILTILAGAATFIGAFLGVLGQKPSNRLLAFSLGFAAGIMLLISLMEMLPAALAAEGMSPVLGYGMFIFGLLGYFGLDRMLPHAHPQDL
;
A
#
# COMPACT_ATOMS: atom_id res chain seq x y z
N MET A 1 -17.08 14.75 11.16
CA MET A 1 -16.96 13.29 10.92
C MET A 1 -17.05 12.89 9.44
N SER A 2 -17.07 13.81 8.47
CA SER A 2 -17.18 13.50 7.02
C SER A 2 -15.85 13.44 6.27
N VAL A 3 -14.76 13.97 6.84
CA VAL A 3 -13.44 14.07 6.17
C VAL A 3 -12.92 12.71 5.69
N PRO A 4 -12.97 11.61 6.48
CA PRO A 4 -12.49 10.31 5.99
C PRO A 4 -13.28 9.77 4.79
N LEU A 5 -14.58 10.05 4.71
CA LEU A 5 -15.43 9.64 3.59
C LEU A 5 -15.06 10.38 2.31
N ILE A 6 -14.81 11.69 2.41
CA ILE A 6 -14.39 12.49 1.26
C ILE A 6 -13.02 12.00 0.76
N LEU A 7 -12.06 11.77 1.67
CA LEU A 7 -10.71 11.31 1.31
C LEU A 7 -10.73 9.92 0.66
N THR A 8 -11.55 8.99 1.15
CA THR A 8 -11.67 7.65 0.56
C THR A 8 -12.34 7.67 -0.82
N ILE A 9 -13.34 8.54 -1.03
CA ILE A 9 -13.93 8.76 -2.37
C ILE A 9 -12.89 9.31 -3.35
N LEU A 10 -12.10 10.31 -2.92
CA LEU A 10 -11.06 10.89 -3.76
C LEU A 10 -9.95 9.88 -4.09
N ALA A 11 -9.53 9.07 -3.11
CA ALA A 11 -8.55 8.01 -3.33
C ALA A 11 -9.07 6.97 -4.35
N GLY A 12 -10.32 6.53 -4.19
CA GLY A 12 -10.95 5.60 -5.12
C GLY A 12 -11.09 6.17 -6.54
N ALA A 13 -11.45 7.46 -6.66
CA ALA A 13 -11.52 8.14 -7.95
C ALA A 13 -10.15 8.21 -8.65
N ALA A 14 -9.07 8.45 -7.91
CA ALA A 14 -7.72 8.44 -8.46
C ALA A 14 -7.32 7.05 -9.00
N THR A 15 -7.63 5.97 -8.27
CA THR A 15 -7.42 4.59 -8.75
C THR A 15 -8.25 4.30 -10.00
N PHE A 16 -9.51 4.73 -10.03
CA PHE A 16 -10.41 4.54 -11.16
C PHE A 16 -9.88 5.22 -12.43
N ILE A 17 -9.38 6.44 -12.34
CA ILE A 17 -8.77 7.16 -13.47
C ILE A 17 -7.55 6.38 -13.99
N GLY A 18 -6.67 5.90 -13.11
CA GLY A 18 -5.52 5.09 -13.49
C GLY A 18 -5.92 3.80 -14.21
N ALA A 19 -6.92 3.09 -13.69
CA ALA A 19 -7.46 1.88 -14.31
C ALA A 19 -8.09 2.16 -15.68
N PHE A 20 -8.85 3.26 -15.81
CA PHE A 20 -9.47 3.66 -17.08
C PHE A 20 -8.42 3.95 -18.17
N LEU A 21 -7.34 4.66 -17.82
CA LEU A 21 -6.21 4.89 -18.73
C LEU A 21 -5.51 3.59 -19.15
N GLY A 22 -5.39 2.63 -18.21
CA GLY A 22 -4.85 1.30 -18.51
C GLY A 22 -5.72 0.50 -19.48
N VAL A 23 -7.04 0.52 -19.31
CA VAL A 23 -8.01 -0.15 -20.20
C VAL A 23 -8.04 0.47 -21.60
N LEU A 24 -7.83 1.78 -21.72
CA LEU A 24 -7.74 2.47 -23.01
C LEU A 24 -6.50 2.08 -23.84
N GLY A 25 -5.61 1.24 -23.30
CA GLY A 25 -4.46 0.71 -24.01
C GLY A 25 -3.25 1.65 -24.04
N GLN A 26 -3.23 2.67 -23.18
CA GLN A 26 -2.02 3.47 -22.98
C GLN A 26 -0.93 2.57 -22.40
N LYS A 27 0.14 2.33 -23.17
CA LYS A 27 1.32 1.60 -22.72
C LYS A 27 2.37 2.59 -22.23
N PRO A 28 2.40 2.95 -20.94
CA PRO A 28 3.45 3.81 -20.41
C PRO A 28 4.83 3.17 -20.63
N SER A 29 5.85 4.00 -20.86
CA SER A 29 7.21 3.48 -21.01
C SER A 29 7.66 2.79 -19.71
N ASN A 30 8.47 1.73 -19.83
CA ASN A 30 9.00 1.01 -18.67
C ASN A 30 9.72 1.94 -17.67
N ARG A 31 10.33 3.04 -18.17
CA ARG A 31 10.98 4.05 -17.32
C ARG A 31 9.97 4.82 -16.47
N LEU A 32 8.83 5.21 -17.04
CA LEU A 32 7.77 5.91 -16.32
C LEU A 32 7.09 4.97 -15.30
N LEU A 33 6.87 3.71 -15.67
CA LEU A 33 6.33 2.69 -14.77
C LEU A 33 7.26 2.46 -13.57
N ALA A 34 8.56 2.23 -13.82
CA ALA A 34 9.53 2.01 -12.76
C ALA A 34 9.63 3.23 -11.82
N PHE A 35 9.63 4.44 -12.37
CA PHE A 35 9.62 5.67 -11.57
C PHE A 35 8.35 5.78 -10.71
N SER A 36 7.18 5.57 -11.30
CA SER A 36 5.90 5.69 -10.60
C SER A 36 5.74 4.64 -9.51
N LEU A 37 6.17 3.39 -9.79
CA LEU A 37 6.12 2.29 -8.82
C LEU A 37 7.12 2.52 -7.67
N GLY A 38 8.33 2.98 -7.98
CA GLY A 38 9.32 3.36 -6.96
C GLY A 38 8.86 4.52 -6.09
N PHE A 39 8.22 5.54 -6.70
CA PHE A 39 7.63 6.65 -5.97
C PHE A 39 6.50 6.20 -5.04
N ALA A 40 5.59 5.35 -5.53
CA ALA A 40 4.51 4.79 -4.72
C ALA A 40 5.05 3.94 -3.56
N ALA A 41 6.03 3.08 -3.80
CA ALA A 41 6.69 2.30 -2.76
C ALA A 41 7.35 3.19 -1.70
N GLY A 42 8.03 4.27 -2.13
CA GLY A 42 8.65 5.24 -1.24
C GLY A 42 7.65 5.92 -0.30
N ILE A 43 6.53 6.42 -0.84
CA ILE A 43 5.47 7.04 -0.03
C ILE A 43 4.89 6.04 0.97
N MET A 44 4.63 4.80 0.55
CA MET A 44 4.06 3.78 1.43
C MET A 44 5.01 3.41 2.58
N LEU A 45 6.32 3.36 2.33
CA LEU A 45 7.32 3.16 3.37
C LEU A 45 7.37 4.34 4.34
N LEU A 46 7.34 5.58 3.83
CA LEU A 46 7.31 6.79 4.66
C LEU A 46 6.08 6.79 5.59
N ILE A 47 4.89 6.60 5.03
CA ILE A 47 3.64 6.56 5.81
C ILE A 47 3.70 5.45 6.86
N SER A 48 4.14 4.26 6.48
CA SER A 48 4.18 3.11 7.40
C SER A 48 5.16 3.32 8.57
N LEU A 49 6.37 3.79 8.27
CA LEU A 49 7.46 3.85 9.26
C LEU A 49 7.53 5.17 10.04
N MET A 50 7.17 6.30 9.42
CA MET A 50 7.30 7.63 10.03
C MET A 50 5.98 8.18 10.56
N GLU A 51 4.83 7.70 10.06
CA GLU A 51 3.53 8.16 10.54
C GLU A 51 2.82 7.07 11.36
N MET A 52 2.51 5.92 10.74
CA MET A 52 1.67 4.89 11.36
C MET A 52 2.36 4.19 12.54
N LEU A 53 3.62 3.75 12.38
CA LEU A 53 4.34 3.06 13.46
C LEU A 53 4.58 3.96 14.69
N PRO A 54 5.06 5.22 14.55
CA PRO A 54 5.20 6.12 15.70
C PRO A 54 3.85 6.48 16.34
N ALA A 55 2.81 6.68 15.54
CA ALA A 55 1.46 6.93 16.06
C ALA A 55 0.93 5.74 16.89
N ALA A 56 1.18 4.51 16.45
CA ALA A 56 0.82 3.32 17.21
C ALA A 56 1.59 3.22 18.53
N LEU A 57 2.91 3.45 18.51
CA LEU A 57 3.76 3.40 19.70
C LEU A 57 3.46 4.51 20.71
N ALA A 58 2.94 5.65 20.25
CA ALA A 58 2.52 6.76 21.10
C ALA A 58 1.12 6.59 21.70
N ALA A 59 0.39 5.52 21.36
CA ALA A 59 -0.95 5.27 21.90
C ALA A 59 -0.90 5.01 23.42
N GLU A 60 -1.86 5.57 24.16
CA GLU A 60 -1.94 5.41 25.61
C GLU A 60 -2.09 3.93 25.99
N GLY A 61 -1.24 3.47 26.92
CA GLY A 61 -1.24 2.08 27.38
C GLY A 61 -0.51 1.08 26.46
N MET A 62 0.06 1.53 25.33
CA MET A 62 0.84 0.67 24.45
C MET A 62 2.29 0.53 24.93
N SER A 63 2.71 -0.69 25.27
CA SER A 63 4.13 -0.99 25.48
C SER A 63 4.86 -0.99 24.14
N PRO A 64 6.05 -0.35 24.03
CA PRO A 64 6.83 -0.37 22.79
C PRO A 64 7.12 -1.79 22.28
N VAL A 65 7.36 -2.75 23.19
CA VAL A 65 7.62 -4.14 22.84
C VAL A 65 6.41 -4.79 22.17
N LEU A 66 5.21 -4.52 22.67
CA LEU A 66 3.96 -5.01 22.08
C LEU A 66 3.69 -4.36 20.73
N GLY A 67 3.91 -3.04 20.60
CA GLY A 67 3.73 -2.32 19.34
C GLY A 67 4.62 -2.85 18.22
N TYR A 68 5.93 -3.01 18.49
CA TYR A 68 6.85 -3.63 17.53
C TYR A 68 6.50 -5.10 17.27
N GLY A 69 6.08 -5.85 18.30
CA GLY A 69 5.63 -7.24 18.15
C GLY A 69 4.45 -7.37 17.19
N MET A 70 3.44 -6.49 17.31
CA MET A 70 2.28 -6.45 16.42
C MET A 70 2.67 -6.03 14.99
N PHE A 71 3.62 -5.10 14.84
CA PHE A 71 4.13 -4.70 13.53
C PHE A 71 4.81 -5.87 12.80
N ILE A 72 5.70 -6.59 13.48
CA ILE A 72 6.38 -7.77 12.91
C ILE A 72 5.37 -8.89 12.62
N PHE A 73 4.40 -9.12 13.51
CA PHE A 73 3.33 -10.08 13.26
C PHE A 73 2.52 -9.73 12.00
N GLY A 74 2.17 -8.45 11.81
CA GLY A 74 1.51 -7.96 10.60
C GLY A 74 2.35 -8.19 9.33
N LEU A 75 3.66 -7.94 9.39
CA LEU A 75 4.57 -8.19 8.28
C LEU A 75 4.67 -9.69 7.92
N LEU A 76 4.78 -10.56 8.92
CA LEU A 76 4.78 -12.02 8.73
C LEU A 76 3.44 -12.50 8.18
N GLY A 77 2.32 -11.92 8.65
CA GLY A 77 0.98 -12.19 8.13
C GLY A 77 0.85 -11.81 6.65
N TYR A 78 1.30 -10.62 6.27
CA TYR A 78 1.35 -10.19 4.86
C TYR A 78 2.19 -11.15 4.01
N PHE A 79 3.38 -11.52 4.48
CA PHE A 79 4.24 -12.47 3.78
C PHE A 79 3.60 -13.86 3.63
N GLY A 80 2.88 -14.32 4.64
CA GLY A 80 2.10 -15.56 4.59
C GLY A 80 0.99 -15.49 3.53
N LEU A 81 0.22 -14.39 3.52
CA LEU A 81 -0.84 -14.16 2.54
C LEU A 81 -0.30 -14.11 1.11
N ASP A 82 0.81 -13.40 0.90
CA ASP A 82 1.49 -13.30 -0.39
C ASP A 82 1.91 -14.69 -0.91
N ARG A 83 2.48 -15.53 -0.04
CA ARG A 83 2.88 -16.91 -0.38
C ARG A 83 1.68 -17.82 -0.68
N MET A 84 0.55 -17.61 -0.01
CA MET A 84 -0.67 -18.39 -0.23
C MET A 84 -1.41 -17.98 -1.51
N LEU A 85 -1.19 -16.75 -2.00
CA LEU A 85 -1.82 -16.29 -3.22
C LEU A 85 -1.18 -17.00 -4.43
N PRO A 86 -1.94 -17.80 -5.20
CA PRO A 86 -1.41 -18.41 -6.41
C PRO A 86 -1.05 -17.30 -7.40
N HIS A 87 0.23 -17.22 -7.77
CA HIS A 87 0.73 -16.24 -8.72
C HIS A 87 0.32 -16.67 -10.13
N ALA A 88 -0.83 -16.21 -10.61
CA ALA A 88 -1.20 -16.38 -12.00
C ALA A 88 -0.31 -15.46 -12.85
N HIS A 89 0.74 -16.00 -13.46
CA HIS A 89 1.55 -15.28 -14.43
C HIS A 89 0.75 -15.14 -15.73
N PRO A 90 0.43 -13.91 -16.19
CA PRO A 90 -0.28 -13.70 -17.46
C PRO A 90 0.58 -13.97 -18.71
N GLN A 91 1.78 -14.53 -18.53
CA GLN A 91 2.78 -14.73 -19.58
C GLN A 91 2.64 -16.08 -20.29
N ASP A 92 1.74 -16.95 -19.81
CA ASP A 92 1.41 -18.27 -20.37
C ASP A 92 0.12 -18.27 -21.22
N LEU A 93 -0.34 -17.08 -21.69
CA LEU A 93 -1.50 -16.89 -22.58
C LEU A 93 -1.10 -16.14 -23.86
#